data_AF-A0A661ENE8-F1
#
_entry.id   AF-A0A661ENE8-F1
#
_cell.length_a   1.000
_cell.length_b   1.000
_cell.length_c   1.000
_cell.angle_alpha   90.00
_cell.angle_beta   90.00
_cell.angle_gamma   90.00
#
_symmetry.space_group_name_H-M   'P 1'
#
loop_
_entity.id
_entity.type
_entity.pdbx_description
1 polymer ?
#
loop_
_entity_poly.entity_id
_entity_poly.type
_entity_poly.pdbx_seq_one_letter_code
_entity_poly.pdbx_strand_id
1 'polypeptide(L)'
;MSPDEERVKRYLEDRGFTVERFSKEKTRTGKTPDFRVFQNTKFLFYCEVKSSVEDRWLDEKLNKASPGKLVGGARTDPIYNRLTGAIHKAVQQFDAVNKSRKHPNVLAILNHDDKCGFEDLIAIITGNFYAADGTAHPIFRKFSHGRIKNEKEKIHLIIWLDDHGQDHRFFSEADETHHLVLGAAFGKK
;
A
#
# COMPACT_ATOMS: atom_id res chain seq x y z
N MET A 1 -6.10 -17.87 -1.59
CA MET A 1 -5.17 -16.75 -1.44
C MET A 1 -4.94 -16.24 -2.85
N SER A 2 -5.02 -14.94 -3.09
CA SER A 2 -4.69 -14.39 -4.41
C SER A 2 -3.18 -14.60 -4.71
N PRO A 3 -2.75 -14.55 -5.98
CA PRO A 3 -1.32 -14.58 -6.32
C PRO A 3 -0.50 -13.51 -5.59
N ASP A 4 -1.08 -12.34 -5.39
CA ASP A 4 -0.42 -11.21 -4.72
C ASP A 4 -0.27 -11.43 -3.22
N GLU A 5 -1.33 -11.93 -2.57
CA GLU A 5 -1.26 -12.38 -1.17
C GLU A 5 -0.17 -13.46 -1.00
N GLU A 6 -0.06 -14.41 -1.93
CA GLU A 6 0.95 -15.46 -1.89
C GLU A 6 2.37 -14.91 -2.06
N ARG A 7 2.59 -13.94 -2.95
CA ARG A 7 3.89 -13.27 -3.10
C ARG A 7 4.29 -12.48 -1.86
N VAL A 8 3.36 -11.74 -1.25
CA VAL A 8 3.63 -11.03 0.02
C VAL A 8 3.92 -12.01 1.15
N LYS A 9 3.16 -13.11 1.22
CA LYS A 9 3.39 -14.17 2.19
C LYS A 9 4.82 -14.71 2.07
N ARG A 10 5.26 -15.09 0.86
CA ARG A 10 6.64 -15.56 0.63
C ARG A 10 7.67 -14.52 1.01
N TYR A 11 7.48 -13.26 0.58
CA TYR A 11 8.38 -12.16 0.93
C TYR A 11 8.60 -12.03 2.44
N LEU A 12 7.54 -12.23 3.24
CA LEU A 12 7.60 -12.20 4.70
C LEU A 12 8.22 -13.49 5.27
N GLU A 13 7.83 -14.66 4.77
CA GLU A 13 8.36 -15.95 5.24
C GLU A 13 9.86 -16.10 4.98
N ASP A 14 10.35 -15.63 3.83
CA ASP A 14 11.78 -15.58 3.48
C ASP A 14 12.60 -14.70 4.45
N ARG A 15 11.92 -13.85 5.22
CA ARG A 15 12.53 -13.00 6.28
C ARG A 15 12.34 -13.57 7.68
N GLY A 16 11.93 -14.84 7.79
CA GLY A 16 11.77 -15.55 9.06
C GLY A 16 10.50 -15.20 9.82
N PHE A 17 9.49 -14.64 9.15
CA PHE A 17 8.17 -14.47 9.74
C PHE A 17 7.29 -15.71 9.54
N THR A 18 6.35 -15.92 10.45
CA THR A 18 5.23 -16.82 10.23
C THR A 18 4.00 -16.00 9.85
N VAL A 19 3.37 -16.33 8.72
CA VAL A 19 2.24 -15.57 8.17
C VAL A 19 0.97 -16.41 8.26
N GLU A 20 -0.01 -15.90 9.00
CA GLU A 20 -1.31 -16.56 9.17
C GLU A 20 -2.44 -15.72 8.61
N ARG A 21 -3.39 -16.36 7.90
CA ARG A 21 -4.63 -15.71 7.49
C ARG A 21 -5.64 -15.68 8.64
N PHE A 22 -6.56 -14.74 8.59
CA PHE A 22 -7.77 -14.82 9.41
C PHE A 22 -8.61 -16.04 9.00
N SER A 23 -9.34 -16.61 9.96
CA SER A 23 -10.21 -17.75 9.69
C SER A 23 -11.31 -17.37 8.70
N LYS A 24 -11.80 -18.35 7.92
CA LYS A 24 -12.83 -18.11 6.90
C LYS A 24 -14.09 -17.50 7.51
N GLU A 25 -14.46 -17.92 8.71
CA GLU A 25 -15.62 -17.42 9.44
C GLU A 25 -15.46 -15.93 9.73
N LYS A 26 -14.30 -15.52 10.28
CA LYS A 26 -14.02 -14.11 10.56
C LYS A 26 -14.03 -13.25 9.29
N THR A 27 -13.42 -13.73 8.21
CA THR A 27 -13.41 -13.01 6.92
C THR A 27 -14.79 -12.85 6.28
N ARG A 28 -15.76 -13.73 6.60
CA ARG A 28 -17.14 -13.63 6.09
C ARG A 28 -18.01 -12.68 6.91
N THR A 29 -17.67 -12.47 8.18
CA THR A 29 -18.46 -11.66 9.12
C THR A 29 -18.06 -10.19 9.17
N GLY A 30 -16.93 -9.80 8.57
CA GLY A 30 -16.48 -8.42 8.61
C GLY A 30 -15.14 -8.17 7.94
N LYS A 31 -14.69 -6.92 8.07
CA LYS A 31 -13.39 -6.45 7.58
C LYS A 31 -12.27 -7.03 8.45
N THR A 32 -11.26 -7.60 7.80
CA THR A 32 -10.04 -8.09 8.43
C THR A 32 -8.88 -7.82 7.50
N PRO A 33 -7.69 -7.48 8.02
CA PRO A 33 -6.48 -7.53 7.23
C PRO A 33 -6.24 -8.93 6.67
N ASP A 34 -5.51 -9.04 5.56
CA ASP A 34 -5.18 -10.34 4.95
C ASP A 34 -4.41 -11.28 5.90
N PHE A 35 -3.45 -10.72 6.67
CA PHE A 35 -2.56 -11.50 7.51
C PHE A 35 -2.38 -10.98 8.93
N ARG A 36 -2.12 -11.94 9.82
CA ARG A 36 -1.44 -11.76 11.11
C ARG A 36 -0.03 -12.32 10.96
N VAL A 37 0.96 -11.53 11.34
CA VAL A 37 2.37 -11.88 11.14
C VAL A 37 3.05 -12.02 12.49
N PHE A 38 3.81 -13.10 12.64
CA PHE A 38 4.46 -13.51 13.86
C PHE A 38 5.97 -13.66 13.66
N GLN A 39 6.74 -13.47 14.72
CA GLN A 39 8.16 -13.80 14.77
C GLN A 39 8.42 -14.61 16.02
N ASN A 40 9.06 -15.78 15.90
CA ASN A 40 9.30 -16.70 17.02
C ASN A 40 8.02 -16.97 17.86
N THR A 41 6.90 -17.25 17.20
CA THR A 41 5.54 -17.47 17.80
C THR A 41 4.88 -16.24 18.43
N LYS A 42 5.57 -15.10 18.55
CA LYS A 42 4.99 -13.85 19.07
C LYS A 42 4.29 -13.09 17.96
N PHE A 43 3.03 -12.73 18.17
CA PHE A 43 2.30 -11.84 17.25
C PHE A 43 2.99 -10.48 17.17
N LEU A 44 3.28 -10.04 15.96
CA LEU A 44 4.09 -8.85 15.72
C LEU A 44 3.27 -7.73 15.08
N PHE A 45 2.60 -7.98 13.95
CA PHE A 45 1.84 -6.96 13.24
C PHE A 45 0.73 -7.54 12.37
N TYR A 46 -0.24 -6.68 12.00
CA TYR A 46 -1.21 -6.97 10.95
C TYR A 46 -0.67 -6.54 9.59
N CYS A 47 -0.92 -7.33 8.54
CA CYS A 47 -0.56 -6.99 7.17
C CYS A 47 -1.79 -7.03 6.27
N GLU A 48 -2.00 -5.96 5.49
CA GLU A 48 -3.00 -5.91 4.42
C GLU A 48 -2.29 -5.85 3.07
N VAL A 49 -2.81 -6.59 2.08
CA VAL A 49 -2.29 -6.65 0.72
C VAL A 49 -3.16 -5.83 -0.22
N LYS A 50 -2.51 -5.05 -1.09
CA LYS A 50 -3.16 -4.28 -2.15
C LYS A 50 -2.39 -4.43 -3.46
N SER A 51 -3.11 -4.64 -4.54
CA SER A 51 -2.55 -4.64 -5.88
C SER A 51 -2.70 -3.26 -6.51
N SER A 52 -1.62 -2.74 -7.07
CA SER A 52 -1.60 -1.58 -7.97
C SER A 52 -1.50 -2.12 -9.40
N VAL A 53 -2.67 -2.29 -10.04
CA VAL A 53 -2.80 -2.81 -11.41
C VAL A 53 -2.87 -1.67 -12.41
N GLU A 54 -2.40 -1.92 -13.63
CA GLU A 54 -2.39 -0.97 -14.75
C GLU A 54 -3.77 -0.33 -15.00
N ASP A 55 -3.79 0.99 -15.23
CA ASP A 55 -5.00 1.71 -15.64
C ASP A 55 -5.27 1.52 -17.14
N ARG A 56 -6.08 0.51 -17.47
CA ARG A 56 -6.46 0.17 -18.85
C ARG A 56 -7.58 1.05 -19.44
N TRP A 57 -7.96 2.14 -18.76
CA TRP A 57 -9.14 2.93 -19.14
C TRP A 57 -9.07 3.51 -20.55
N LEU A 58 -7.92 4.04 -20.96
CA LEU A 58 -7.78 4.63 -22.30
C LEU A 58 -7.79 3.52 -23.36
N ASP A 59 -7.11 2.41 -23.11
CA ASP A 59 -7.09 1.24 -24.00
C ASP A 59 -8.48 0.64 -24.18
N GLU A 60 -9.24 0.51 -23.10
CA GLU A 60 -10.63 0.06 -23.16
C GLU A 60 -11.52 1.02 -23.96
N LYS A 61 -11.31 2.33 -23.81
CA LYS A 61 -12.03 3.34 -24.60
C LYS A 61 -11.66 3.25 -26.08
N LEU A 62 -10.39 3.06 -26.40
CA LEU A 62 -9.89 2.85 -27.76
C LEU A 62 -10.50 1.60 -28.37
N ASN A 63 -10.47 0.48 -27.65
CA ASN A 63 -11.02 -0.80 -28.11
C ASN A 63 -12.53 -0.76 -28.35
N LYS A 64 -13.26 0.11 -27.64
CA LYS A 64 -14.71 0.30 -27.80
C LYS A 64 -15.07 1.41 -28.79
N ALA A 65 -14.09 2.14 -29.33
CA ALA A 65 -14.33 3.26 -30.24
C ALA A 65 -14.56 2.77 -31.67
N SER A 66 -15.52 3.37 -32.37
CA SER A 66 -15.65 3.19 -33.81
C SER A 66 -14.45 3.78 -34.56
N PRO A 67 -14.06 3.25 -35.73
CA PRO A 67 -12.97 3.82 -36.53
C PRO A 67 -13.17 5.32 -36.78
N GLY A 68 -12.10 6.10 -36.63
CA GLY A 68 -12.12 7.56 -36.80
C GLY A 68 -12.68 8.35 -35.60
N LYS A 69 -13.16 7.70 -34.55
CA LYS A 69 -13.65 8.38 -33.33
C LYS A 69 -12.48 8.70 -32.39
N LEU A 70 -12.28 9.98 -32.10
CA LEU A 70 -11.35 10.43 -31.06
C LEU A 70 -11.87 10.02 -29.68
N VAL A 71 -11.00 9.39 -28.87
CA VAL A 71 -11.28 9.03 -27.49
C VAL A 71 -10.15 9.51 -26.58
N GLY A 72 -10.51 10.03 -25.41
CA GLY A 72 -9.60 10.65 -24.48
C GLY A 72 -10.31 11.68 -23.60
N GLY A 73 -9.54 12.55 -22.95
CA GLY A 73 -10.04 13.66 -22.14
C GLY A 73 -9.28 13.82 -20.83
N ALA A 74 -9.40 14.99 -20.21
CA ALA A 74 -8.83 15.24 -18.89
C ALA A 74 -9.47 14.28 -17.87
N ARG A 75 -8.63 13.52 -17.17
CA ARG A 75 -9.03 12.66 -16.05
C ARG A 75 -8.19 13.03 -14.85
N THR A 76 -8.80 13.07 -13.67
CA THR A 76 -8.07 13.16 -12.41
C THR A 76 -7.08 12.00 -12.34
N ASP A 77 -5.82 12.29 -12.00
CA ASP A 77 -4.73 11.31 -12.06
C ASP A 77 -5.13 9.95 -11.47
N PRO A 78 -5.21 8.89 -12.29
CA PRO A 78 -5.69 7.60 -11.86
C PRO A 78 -4.73 6.95 -10.86
N ILE A 79 -3.43 7.21 -10.95
CA ILE A 79 -2.41 6.61 -10.09
C ILE A 79 -2.57 7.12 -8.67
N TYR A 80 -2.59 8.44 -8.47
CA TYR A 80 -2.68 9.02 -7.12
C TYR A 80 -4.00 8.67 -6.43
N ASN A 81 -5.11 8.64 -7.17
CA ASN A 81 -6.40 8.22 -6.63
C ASN A 81 -6.42 6.74 -6.26
N ARG A 82 -5.79 5.89 -7.09
CA ARG A 82 -5.67 4.45 -6.82
C ARG A 82 -4.86 4.20 -5.56
N LEU A 83 -3.68 4.81 -5.42
CA LEU A 83 -2.83 4.68 -4.23
C LEU A 83 -3.49 5.26 -2.97
N THR A 84 -4.13 6.43 -3.07
CA THR A 84 -4.94 7.01 -1.99
C THR A 84 -6.07 6.06 -1.57
N GLY A 85 -6.73 5.43 -2.54
CA GLY A 85 -7.78 4.44 -2.31
C GLY A 85 -7.25 3.16 -1.66
N ALA A 86 -6.04 2.72 -2.01
CA ALA A 86 -5.39 1.55 -1.40
C ALA A 86 -5.11 1.80 0.09
N ILE A 87 -4.52 2.94 0.43
CA ILE A 87 -4.28 3.37 1.83
C ILE A 87 -5.61 3.43 2.59
N HIS A 88 -6.60 4.12 2.05
CA HIS A 88 -7.90 4.28 2.69
C HIS A 88 -8.57 2.93 3.00
N LYS A 89 -8.63 2.04 2.01
CA LYS A 89 -9.22 0.70 2.17
C LYS A 89 -8.44 -0.14 3.17
N ALA A 90 -7.11 -0.09 3.15
CA ALA A 90 -6.29 -0.82 4.11
C ALA A 90 -6.54 -0.36 5.55
N VAL A 91 -6.62 0.95 5.78
CA VAL A 91 -6.95 1.51 7.09
C VAL A 91 -8.31 1.06 7.59
N GLN A 92 -9.32 0.93 6.72
CA GLN A 92 -10.60 0.36 7.13
C GLN A 92 -10.51 -1.11 7.58
N GLN A 93 -9.61 -1.91 7.00
CA GLN A 93 -9.36 -3.28 7.46
C GLN A 93 -8.67 -3.28 8.82
N PHE A 94 -7.66 -2.42 9.00
CA PHE A 94 -6.97 -2.29 10.29
C PHE A 94 -7.88 -1.78 11.40
N ASP A 95 -8.69 -0.74 11.16
CA ASP A 95 -9.60 -0.17 12.15
C ASP A 95 -10.64 -1.19 12.63
N ALA A 96 -10.96 -2.21 11.84
CA ALA A 96 -11.91 -3.26 12.22
C ALA A 96 -11.35 -4.22 13.28
N VAL A 97 -10.03 -4.44 13.33
CA VAL A 97 -9.40 -5.42 14.24
C VAL A 97 -8.36 -4.82 15.19
N ASN A 98 -7.84 -3.64 14.88
CA ASN A 98 -6.75 -2.96 15.57
C ASN A 98 -7.05 -1.46 15.76
N LYS A 99 -8.29 -1.11 16.07
CA LYS A 99 -8.75 0.29 16.24
C LYS A 99 -7.92 1.11 17.24
N SER A 100 -7.45 0.47 18.32
CA SER A 100 -6.62 1.10 19.35
C SER A 100 -5.14 1.21 18.95
N ARG A 101 -4.74 0.63 17.80
CA ARG A 101 -3.36 0.58 17.29
C ARG A 101 -2.40 0.04 18.35
N LYS A 102 -2.75 -1.09 18.98
CA LYS A 102 -1.87 -1.77 19.96
C LYS A 102 -0.69 -2.48 19.30
N HIS A 103 -0.84 -2.79 18.01
CA HIS A 103 0.17 -3.44 17.20
C HIS A 103 0.41 -2.63 15.92
N PRO A 104 1.58 -2.75 15.29
CA PRO A 104 1.81 -2.16 13.99
C PRO A 104 0.84 -2.68 12.92
N ASN A 105 0.58 -1.81 11.95
CA ASN A 105 -0.16 -2.09 10.73
C ASN A 105 0.80 -1.92 9.55
N VAL A 106 0.93 -2.95 8.73
CA VAL A 106 1.80 -3.00 7.57
C VAL A 106 0.95 -3.09 6.31
N LEU A 107 1.15 -2.20 5.37
CA LEU A 107 0.50 -2.26 4.05
C LEU A 107 1.51 -2.79 3.04
N ALA A 108 1.23 -3.93 2.42
CA ALA A 108 1.98 -4.42 1.29
C ALA A 108 1.26 -4.03 -0.01
N ILE A 109 1.93 -3.25 -0.86
CA ILE A 109 1.47 -2.89 -2.19
C ILE A 109 2.30 -3.67 -3.20
N LEU A 110 1.65 -4.49 -4.03
CA LEU A 110 2.28 -5.08 -5.20
C LEU A 110 1.98 -4.21 -6.40
N ASN A 111 3.03 -3.70 -7.03
CA ASN A 111 2.93 -2.89 -8.21
C ASN A 111 3.16 -3.72 -9.46
N HIS A 112 2.13 -3.73 -10.32
CA HIS A 112 2.14 -4.36 -11.63
C HIS A 112 2.06 -3.33 -12.76
N ASP A 113 2.01 -2.03 -12.43
CA ASP A 113 1.85 -0.91 -13.36
C ASP A 113 3.20 -0.22 -13.56
N ASP A 114 3.78 -0.34 -14.75
CA ASP A 114 5.10 0.21 -15.11
C ASP A 114 5.12 1.75 -15.15
N LYS A 115 3.95 2.40 -15.10
CA LYS A 115 3.80 3.86 -15.04
C LYS A 115 3.62 4.38 -13.61
N CYS A 116 3.52 3.48 -12.62
CA CYS A 116 3.33 3.82 -11.22
C CYS A 116 4.58 3.44 -10.44
N GLY A 117 5.41 4.43 -10.11
CA GLY A 117 6.66 4.21 -9.39
C GLY A 117 6.51 4.33 -7.87
N PHE A 118 7.59 3.99 -7.16
CA PHE A 118 7.68 4.25 -5.72
C PHE A 118 7.67 5.77 -5.43
N GLU A 119 8.17 6.62 -6.34
CA GLU A 119 8.09 8.08 -6.17
C GLU A 119 6.65 8.58 -6.12
N ASP A 120 5.72 7.97 -6.86
CA ASP A 120 4.29 8.31 -6.79
C ASP A 120 3.71 8.03 -5.41
N LEU A 121 4.12 6.91 -4.79
CA LEU A 121 3.77 6.60 -3.41
C LEU A 121 4.32 7.65 -2.44
N ILE A 122 5.60 8.02 -2.58
CA ILE A 122 6.21 9.06 -1.74
C ILE A 122 5.48 10.40 -1.91
N ALA A 123 5.13 10.74 -3.14
CA ALA A 123 4.40 11.96 -3.47
C ALA A 123 3.02 12.02 -2.80
N ILE A 124 2.27 10.92 -2.79
CA ILE A 124 0.96 10.89 -2.12
C ILE A 124 1.06 10.85 -0.59
N ILE A 125 2.10 10.27 -0.02
CA ILE A 125 2.29 10.22 1.43
C ILE A 125 2.66 11.60 1.94
N THR A 126 3.67 12.22 1.33
CA THR A 126 4.24 13.50 1.77
C THR A 126 3.41 14.70 1.31
N GLY A 127 2.73 14.56 0.17
CA GLY A 127 2.03 15.65 -0.51
C GLY A 127 2.95 16.52 -1.37
N ASN A 128 4.19 16.10 -1.59
CA ASN A 128 5.21 16.85 -2.31
C ASN A 128 5.65 16.14 -3.59
N PHE A 129 5.89 16.91 -4.63
CA PHE A 129 6.71 16.51 -5.77
C PHE A 129 8.17 16.81 -5.43
N TYR A 130 9.07 15.86 -5.66
CA TYR A 130 10.50 16.02 -5.45
C TYR A 130 11.18 16.15 -6.81
N ALA A 131 11.68 17.35 -7.10
CA ALA A 131 12.37 17.62 -8.35
C ALA A 131 13.82 17.12 -8.31
N ALA A 132 14.42 16.95 -9.49
CA ALA A 132 15.79 16.44 -9.62
C ALA A 132 16.85 17.36 -8.99
N ASP A 133 16.54 18.64 -8.80
CA ASP A 133 17.40 19.61 -8.10
C ASP A 133 17.30 19.54 -6.57
N GLY A 134 16.52 18.58 -6.03
CA GLY A 134 16.30 18.38 -4.61
C GLY A 134 15.21 19.27 -4.00
N THR A 135 14.55 20.13 -4.80
CA THR A 135 13.45 20.96 -4.30
C THR A 135 12.18 20.15 -4.12
N ALA A 136 11.36 20.54 -3.14
CA ALA A 136 10.09 19.91 -2.83
C ALA A 136 8.93 20.89 -3.08
N HIS A 137 8.00 20.51 -3.94
CA HIS A 137 6.84 21.33 -4.30
C HIS A 137 5.54 20.70 -3.77
N PRO A 138 4.72 21.42 -2.97
CA PRO A 138 3.55 20.86 -2.28
C PRO A 138 2.31 20.66 -3.18
N ILE A 139 2.50 20.19 -4.42
CA ILE A 139 1.46 20.10 -5.44
C ILE A 139 0.54 18.87 -5.28
N PHE A 140 0.93 17.88 -4.47
CA PHE A 140 0.16 16.66 -4.20
C PHE A 140 -0.59 16.69 -2.87
N ARG A 141 -0.62 17.84 -2.18
CA ARG A 141 -1.35 18.00 -0.91
C ARG A 141 -2.83 17.67 -1.01
N LYS A 142 -3.47 17.87 -2.17
CA LYS A 142 -4.90 17.49 -2.36
C LYS A 142 -5.16 16.00 -2.10
N PHE A 143 -4.17 15.13 -2.37
CA PHE A 143 -4.25 13.70 -2.06
C PHE A 143 -3.81 13.43 -0.63
N SER A 144 -2.59 13.86 -0.30
CA SER A 144 -1.93 13.62 0.99
C SER A 144 -2.64 14.19 2.21
N HIS A 145 -3.26 15.36 2.06
CA HIS A 145 -4.03 16.08 3.10
C HIS A 145 -5.54 16.01 2.86
N GLY A 146 -5.97 15.27 1.85
CA GLY A 146 -7.37 14.96 1.58
C GLY A 146 -7.83 13.76 2.40
N ARG A 147 -8.42 12.77 1.72
CA ARG A 147 -9.02 11.58 2.35
C ARG A 147 -8.09 10.87 3.33
N ILE A 148 -6.80 10.75 2.98
CA ILE A 148 -5.84 9.95 3.75
C ILE A 148 -5.05 10.76 4.78
N LYS A 149 -5.41 12.03 5.04
CA LYS A 149 -4.63 12.95 5.90
C LYS A 149 -4.18 12.32 7.20
N ASN A 150 -5.11 11.73 7.94
CA ASN A 150 -4.85 11.06 9.22
C ASN A 150 -4.75 9.54 9.07
N GLU A 151 -5.18 9.00 7.93
CA GLU A 151 -5.20 7.55 7.70
C GLU A 151 -3.80 7.00 7.44
N LYS A 152 -2.97 7.74 6.70
CA LYS A 152 -1.58 7.34 6.42
C LYS A 152 -0.74 7.15 7.68
N GLU A 153 -1.03 7.90 8.75
CA GLU A 153 -0.35 7.77 10.06
C GLU A 153 -0.73 6.49 10.81
N LYS A 154 -1.80 5.80 10.40
CA LYS A 154 -2.19 4.50 10.97
C LYS A 154 -1.46 3.33 10.32
N ILE A 155 -0.69 3.58 9.26
CA ILE A 155 0.16 2.61 8.59
C ILE A 155 1.60 2.89 9.03
N HIS A 156 2.25 1.88 9.59
CA HIS A 156 3.55 2.02 10.25
C HIS A 156 4.71 1.60 9.34
N LEU A 157 4.42 0.73 8.37
CA LEU A 157 5.32 0.35 7.29
C LEU A 157 4.50 0.11 6.03
N ILE A 158 4.98 0.66 4.91
CA ILE A 158 4.53 0.27 3.57
C ILE A 158 5.64 -0.54 2.92
N ILE A 159 5.32 -1.76 2.51
CA ILE A 159 6.17 -2.62 1.69
C ILE A 159 5.70 -2.42 0.26
N TRP A 160 6.61 -2.01 -0.62
CA TRP A 160 6.37 -1.87 -2.05
C TRP A 160 7.10 -3.00 -2.76
N LEU A 161 6.35 -3.93 -3.34
CA LEU A 161 6.92 -5.00 -4.17
C LEU A 161 6.64 -4.66 -5.62
N ASP A 162 7.68 -4.53 -6.44
CA ASP A 162 7.53 -4.04 -7.81
C ASP A 162 7.82 -5.14 -8.82
N ASP A 163 7.02 -5.24 -9.88
CA ASP A 163 7.33 -6.11 -11.03
C ASP A 163 8.30 -5.47 -12.01
N HIS A 164 8.38 -4.14 -12.00
CA HIS A 164 9.11 -3.35 -13.01
C HIS A 164 10.30 -2.60 -12.42
N GLY A 165 10.51 -2.70 -11.10
CA GLY A 165 11.49 -1.91 -10.37
C GLY A 165 12.08 -2.65 -9.18
N GLN A 166 12.63 -1.87 -8.24
CA GLN A 166 13.14 -2.42 -6.99
C GLN A 166 12.04 -2.48 -5.92
N ASP A 167 12.16 -3.46 -5.02
CA ASP A 167 11.33 -3.48 -3.82
C ASP A 167 11.76 -2.36 -2.86
N HIS A 168 10.79 -1.65 -2.28
CA HIS A 168 11.04 -0.59 -1.32
C HIS A 168 10.30 -0.83 0.01
N ARG A 169 10.81 -0.20 1.06
CA ARG A 169 10.16 -0.15 2.38
C ARG A 169 10.12 1.29 2.85
N PHE A 170 8.93 1.77 3.19
CA PHE A 170 8.71 3.09 3.76
C PHE A 170 8.21 2.98 5.18
N PHE A 171 9.00 3.41 6.15
CA PHE A 171 8.62 3.49 7.56
C PHE A 171 8.01 4.87 7.82
N SER A 172 6.80 4.94 8.37
CA SER A 172 6.10 6.22 8.54
C SER A 172 6.59 7.05 9.72
N GLU A 173 7.27 6.42 10.68
CA GLU A 173 7.74 7.03 11.93
C GLU A 173 6.63 7.70 12.77
N ALA A 174 5.36 7.43 12.47
CA ALA A 174 4.19 8.03 13.15
C ALA A 174 4.01 7.52 14.60
N ASP A 175 4.67 6.42 14.96
CA ASP A 175 4.69 5.85 16.30
C ASP A 175 6.08 5.24 16.55
N GLU A 176 6.80 5.78 17.53
CA GLU A 176 8.18 5.38 17.85
C GLU A 176 8.27 3.91 18.28
N THR A 177 7.30 3.43 19.07
CA THR A 177 7.30 2.05 19.56
C THR A 177 7.12 1.09 18.38
N HIS A 178 6.17 1.37 17.49
CA HIS A 178 5.96 0.57 16.30
C HIS A 178 7.13 0.65 15.32
N HIS A 179 7.76 1.83 15.19
CA HIS A 179 8.95 2.01 14.37
C HIS A 179 10.09 1.12 14.88
N LEU A 180 10.38 1.13 16.18
CA LEU A 180 11.43 0.28 16.77
C LEU A 180 11.12 -1.21 16.59
N VAL A 181 9.87 -1.63 16.81
CA VAL A 181 9.46 -3.03 16.63
C VAL A 181 9.66 -3.47 15.17
N LEU A 182 9.20 -2.68 14.21
CA LEU A 182 9.34 -3.02 12.79
C LEU A 182 10.79 -2.88 12.33
N GLY A 183 11.52 -1.88 12.80
CA GLY A 183 12.94 -1.68 12.51
C GLY A 183 13.80 -2.85 12.97
N ALA A 184 13.57 -3.36 14.18
CA ALA A 184 14.26 -4.56 14.68
C ALA A 184 13.89 -5.81 13.87
N ALA A 185 12.64 -5.93 13.44
CA ALA A 185 12.14 -7.09 12.70
C ALA A 185 12.61 -7.12 11.24
N PHE A 186 12.70 -5.96 10.59
CA PHE A 186 13.03 -5.81 9.17
C PHE A 186 14.47 -5.32 8.89
N GLY A 187 15.18 -4.84 9.91
CA GLY A 187 16.51 -4.21 9.83
C GLY A 187 17.70 -5.14 10.03
N LYS A 188 17.49 -6.44 10.22
CA LYS A 188 18.57 -7.43 10.12
C LYS A 188 18.82 -7.74 8.65
N LYS A 189 19.87 -7.13 8.08
CA LYS A 189 20.63 -7.72 6.99
C LYS A 189 21.78 -8.51 7.59
#